data_AF-A0A7J0CEQ4-F1
#
_entry.id   AF-A0A7J0CEQ4-F1
#
_cell.length_a   1.000
_cell.length_b   1.000
_cell.length_c   1.000
_cell.angle_alpha   90.00
_cell.angle_beta   90.00
_cell.angle_gamma   90.00
#
_symmetry.space_group_name_H-M   'P 1'
#
loop_
_entity.id
_entity.type
_entity.pdbx_description
1 polymer ?
#
loop_
_entity_poly.entity_id
_entity_poly.type
_entity_poly.pdbx_seq_one_letter_code
_entity_poly.pdbx_strand_id
1 'polypeptide(L)'
;MSTDDGTGFEPATGDGPPPPETAERRAGSLRTAYEGMLQIRRLTNTEHADPEAVPAPWEVHRTVRAVALALEAAGIPPSALDASGARVALGYRVSPAGSPGSVRVEWLGPSGSGAAQDEEEALPRCAEVLRRLGWTALLYRGPRRRRFLEVEAPAGPSGGG
;
A
#
# COMPACT_ATOMS: atom_id res chain seq x y z
N MET A 1 23.64 -8.59 21.49
CA MET A 1 23.56 -7.12 21.58
C MET A 1 23.01 -6.65 20.24
N SER A 2 21.68 -6.64 20.10
CA SER A 2 21.03 -6.27 18.84
C SER A 2 21.06 -4.75 18.72
N THR A 3 21.77 -4.27 17.72
CA THR A 3 21.66 -2.91 17.23
C THR A 3 20.28 -2.77 16.59
N ASP A 4 19.31 -2.32 17.39
CA ASP A 4 18.08 -1.70 16.91
C ASP A 4 18.47 -0.34 16.32
N ASP A 5 19.08 -0.36 15.14
CA ASP A 5 19.39 0.84 14.38
C ASP A 5 18.10 1.35 13.73
N GLY A 6 17.37 2.20 14.46
CA GLY A 6 16.75 3.43 13.94
C GLY A 6 15.96 3.37 12.62
N THR A 7 15.37 2.23 12.26
CA THR A 7 14.57 2.09 11.05
C THR A 7 13.11 1.98 11.47
N GLY A 8 12.33 3.03 11.19
CA GLY A 8 10.90 3.04 11.48
C GLY A 8 10.18 1.86 10.82
N PHE A 9 8.97 1.57 11.28
CA PHE A 9 8.16 0.46 10.79
C PHE A 9 8.14 0.38 9.25
N GLU A 10 8.45 -0.81 8.73
CA GLU A 10 8.42 -1.13 7.30
C GLU A 10 7.16 -1.97 6.98
N PRO A 11 6.21 -1.41 6.24
CA PRO A 11 4.99 -2.12 5.86
C PRO A 11 5.29 -3.22 4.84
N ALA A 12 4.51 -4.29 4.88
CA ALA A 12 4.66 -5.40 3.95
C ALA A 12 4.22 -4.97 2.55
N THR A 13 5.11 -5.06 1.57
CA THR A 13 4.81 -4.72 0.17
C THR A 13 4.23 -5.88 -0.63
N GLY A 14 4.26 -7.11 -0.12
CA GLY A 14 3.83 -8.30 -0.86
C GLY A 14 4.96 -9.09 -1.53
N ASP A 15 6.16 -8.51 -1.62
CA ASP A 15 7.37 -9.13 -2.20
C ASP A 15 8.39 -9.59 -1.12
N GLY A 16 8.12 -9.30 0.15
CA GLY A 16 8.97 -9.72 1.28
C GLY A 16 8.61 -11.11 1.86
N PRO A 17 9.43 -11.62 2.79
CA PRO A 17 9.06 -12.80 3.56
C PRO A 17 7.84 -12.53 4.45
N PRO A 18 7.13 -13.58 4.89
CA PRO A 18 6.15 -13.45 5.96
C PRO A 18 6.79 -12.76 7.18
N PRO A 19 6.06 -11.87 7.89
CA PRO A 19 6.61 -11.19 9.04
C PRO A 19 7.15 -12.18 10.08
N PRO A 20 8.40 -12.02 10.57
CA PRO A 20 9.00 -12.96 11.53
C PRO A 20 8.50 -12.73 12.98
N GLU A 21 7.82 -11.61 13.23
CA GLU A 21 7.27 -11.24 14.53
C GLU A 21 5.88 -11.85 14.77
N THR A 22 5.44 -11.87 16.03
CA THR A 22 4.08 -12.30 16.36
C THR A 22 3.06 -11.30 15.83
N ALA A 23 1.88 -11.79 15.48
CA ALA A 23 0.82 -10.97 14.88
C ALA A 23 0.44 -9.77 15.77
N GLU A 24 0.43 -9.93 17.09
CA GLU A 24 0.07 -8.88 18.05
C GLU A 24 1.11 -7.75 18.07
N ARG A 25 2.41 -8.10 18.04
CA ARG A 25 3.50 -7.11 18.03
C ARG A 25 3.45 -6.31 16.73
N ARG A 26 3.28 -7.00 15.61
CA ARG A 26 3.12 -6.36 14.30
C ARG A 26 1.95 -5.38 14.29
N ALA A 27 0.79 -5.81 14.82
CA ALA A 27 -0.41 -4.98 14.88
C ALA A 27 -0.20 -3.71 15.71
N GLY A 28 0.54 -3.79 16.82
CA GLY A 28 0.93 -2.62 17.62
C GLY A 28 1.81 -1.65 16.85
N SER A 29 2.89 -2.14 16.25
CA SER A 29 3.83 -1.33 15.47
C SER A 29 3.16 -0.69 14.25
N LEU A 30 2.30 -1.44 13.55
CA LEU A 30 1.51 -0.98 12.41
C LEU A 30 0.57 0.16 12.81
N ARG A 31 -0.14 0.02 13.93
CA ARG A 31 -1.03 1.08 14.46
C ARG A 31 -0.25 2.36 14.74
N THR A 32 0.87 2.26 15.47
CA THR A 32 1.72 3.42 15.77
C THR A 32 2.23 4.10 14.50
N ALA A 33 2.67 3.32 13.50
CA ALA A 33 3.14 3.86 12.23
C ALA A 33 2.03 4.57 11.44
N TYR A 34 0.83 3.98 11.40
CA TYR A 34 -0.33 4.53 10.71
C TYR A 34 -0.84 5.82 11.37
N GLU A 35 -0.97 5.84 12.70
CA GLU A 35 -1.34 7.04 13.46
C GLU A 35 -0.31 8.16 13.29
N GLY A 36 0.98 7.81 13.25
CA GLY A 36 2.07 8.75 12.95
C GLY A 36 1.95 9.35 11.55
N MET A 37 1.62 8.56 10.53
CA MET A 37 1.34 9.06 9.18
C MET A 37 0.19 10.07 9.17
N LEU A 38 -0.94 9.75 9.82
CA LEU A 38 -2.10 10.66 9.91
C LEU A 38 -1.75 11.95 10.67
N GLN A 39 -0.95 11.86 11.73
CA GLN A 39 -0.46 13.04 12.44
C GLN A 39 0.41 13.94 11.56
N ILE A 40 1.28 13.35 10.73
CA ILE A 40 2.08 14.15 9.79
C ILE A 40 1.15 14.86 8.79
N ARG A 41 0.16 14.16 8.22
CA ARG A 41 -0.83 14.78 7.31
C ARG A 41 -1.52 15.98 7.96
N ARG A 42 -2.00 15.85 9.21
CA ARG A 42 -2.60 16.96 9.98
C ARG A 42 -1.67 18.17 10.11
N LEU A 43 -0.37 17.94 10.30
CA LEU A 43 0.62 19.00 10.49
C LEU A 43 1.12 19.63 9.18
N THR A 44 1.11 18.89 8.06
CA THR A 44 1.66 19.37 6.78
C THR A 44 0.61 19.89 5.81
N ASN A 45 -0.64 19.44 5.93
CA ASN A 45 -1.73 19.76 5.00
C ASN A 45 -2.68 20.82 5.60
N THR A 46 -2.13 21.84 6.26
CA THR A 46 -2.90 22.84 7.03
C THR A 46 -3.89 23.65 6.19
N GLU A 47 -3.64 23.75 4.89
CA GLU A 47 -4.47 24.50 3.94
C GLU A 47 -5.68 23.69 3.43
N HIS A 48 -5.79 22.40 3.78
CA HIS A 48 -6.88 21.52 3.36
C HIS A 48 -7.95 21.42 4.45
N ALA A 49 -9.23 21.48 4.04
CA ALA A 49 -10.36 21.34 4.97
C ALA A 49 -10.39 19.99 5.71
N ASP A 50 -9.93 18.94 5.03
CA ASP A 50 -9.64 17.64 5.63
C ASP A 50 -8.15 17.30 5.37
N PRO A 51 -7.25 17.62 6.32
CA PRO A 51 -5.82 17.37 6.18
C PRO A 51 -5.47 15.90 6.01
N GLU A 52 -6.26 14.98 6.59
CA GLU A 52 -6.00 13.54 6.54
C GLU A 52 -6.44 12.92 5.22
N ALA A 53 -7.38 13.54 4.50
CA ALA A 53 -7.83 13.10 3.18
C ALA A 53 -6.87 13.47 2.03
N VAL A 54 -5.68 13.99 2.32
CA VAL A 54 -4.65 14.34 1.32
C VAL A 54 -3.33 13.69 1.69
N PRO A 55 -2.63 13.01 0.77
CA PRO A 55 -1.28 12.49 1.04
C PRO A 55 -0.31 13.63 1.40
N ALA A 56 0.48 13.46 2.46
CA ALA A 56 1.53 14.40 2.83
C ALA A 56 2.68 14.39 1.80
N PRO A 57 3.49 15.45 1.70
CA PRO A 57 4.60 15.52 0.74
C PRO A 57 5.56 14.33 0.82
N TRP A 58 5.88 13.83 2.01
CA TRP A 58 6.79 12.68 2.14
C TRP A 58 6.19 11.38 1.56
N GLU A 59 4.87 11.21 1.59
CA GLU A 59 4.20 10.02 1.08
C GLU A 59 4.33 9.95 -0.43
N VAL A 60 4.23 11.09 -1.12
CA VAL A 60 4.43 11.19 -2.57
C VAL A 60 5.87 10.84 -2.98
N HIS A 61 6.85 11.09 -2.11
CA HIS A 61 8.24 10.68 -2.34
C HIS A 61 8.51 9.21 -1.99
N ARG A 62 7.62 8.58 -1.21
CA ARG A 62 7.73 7.16 -0.78
C ARG A 62 6.41 6.42 -1.00
N THR A 63 5.85 6.52 -2.20
CA THR A 63 4.49 6.06 -2.53
C THR A 63 4.28 4.57 -2.22
N VAL A 64 5.25 3.70 -2.56
CA VAL A 64 5.15 2.25 -2.27
C VAL A 64 4.95 2.01 -0.78
N ARG A 65 5.75 2.69 0.07
CA ARG A 65 5.67 2.58 1.52
C ARG A 65 4.34 3.10 2.05
N ALA A 66 3.89 4.26 1.57
CA ALA A 66 2.63 4.85 2.02
C ALA A 66 1.41 3.99 1.63
N VAL A 67 1.37 3.48 0.40
CA VAL A 67 0.30 2.60 -0.10
C VAL A 67 0.29 1.27 0.66
N ALA A 68 1.45 0.63 0.84
CA ALA A 68 1.55 -0.61 1.62
C ALA A 68 1.08 -0.41 3.07
N LEU A 69 1.51 0.67 3.73
CA LEU A 69 1.09 0.99 5.09
C LEU A 69 -0.43 1.15 5.21
N ALA A 70 -1.05 1.85 4.26
CA ALA A 70 -2.51 2.06 4.24
C ALA A 70 -3.28 0.75 4.05
N LEU A 71 -2.85 -0.12 3.12
CA LEU A 71 -3.52 -1.40 2.88
C LEU A 71 -3.37 -2.36 4.06
N GLU A 72 -2.17 -2.42 4.65
CA GLU A 72 -1.91 -3.26 5.83
C GLU A 72 -2.72 -2.78 7.04
N ALA A 73 -2.74 -1.46 7.29
CA ALA A 73 -3.54 -0.87 8.37
C ALA A 73 -5.05 -1.09 8.19
N ALA A 74 -5.53 -1.19 6.95
CA ALA A 74 -6.91 -1.57 6.63
C ALA A 74 -7.19 -3.09 6.76
N GLY A 75 -6.21 -3.87 7.20
CA GLY A 75 -6.33 -5.31 7.39
C GLY A 75 -6.43 -6.10 6.09
N ILE A 76 -6.00 -5.53 4.96
CA ILE A 76 -5.90 -6.27 3.70
C ILE A 76 -4.58 -7.06 3.77
N PRO A 77 -4.57 -8.38 3.52
CA PRO A 77 -3.35 -9.16 3.68
C PRO A 77 -2.36 -8.87 2.54
N PRO A 78 -1.06 -8.73 2.83
CA PRO A 78 -0.01 -8.75 1.82
C PRO A 78 0.19 -10.16 1.26
N SER A 79 0.62 -10.25 0.01
CA SER A 79 1.30 -11.45 -0.52
C SER A 79 2.63 -11.66 0.24
N ALA A 80 3.27 -12.81 0.04
CA ALA A 80 4.60 -13.06 0.60
C ALA A 80 5.38 -14.05 -0.26
N LEU A 81 6.70 -13.92 -0.24
CA LEU A 81 7.64 -14.84 -0.88
C LEU A 81 8.35 -15.70 0.16
N ASP A 82 8.64 -16.96 -0.17
CA ASP A 82 9.62 -17.75 0.59
C ASP A 82 11.07 -17.45 0.15
N ALA A 83 12.03 -18.15 0.76
CA ALA A 83 13.45 -18.00 0.44
C ALA A 83 13.81 -18.44 -1.00
N SER A 84 12.94 -19.19 -1.68
CA SER A 84 13.10 -19.57 -3.09
C SER A 84 12.53 -18.52 -4.06
N GLY A 85 11.84 -17.50 -3.55
CA GLY A 85 11.12 -16.51 -4.34
C GLY A 85 9.73 -16.98 -4.80
N ALA A 86 9.23 -18.10 -4.29
CA ALA A 86 7.89 -18.57 -4.60
C ALA A 86 6.84 -17.87 -3.72
N ARG A 87 5.67 -17.55 -4.28
CA ARG A 87 4.57 -16.98 -3.48
C ARG A 87 4.04 -18.03 -2.51
N VAL A 88 3.95 -17.66 -1.24
CA VAL A 88 3.43 -18.51 -0.15
C VAL A 88 2.17 -17.95 0.52
N ALA A 89 1.82 -16.69 0.26
CA ALA A 89 0.59 -16.07 0.75
C ALA A 89 -0.17 -15.39 -0.38
N LEU A 90 -1.50 -15.47 -0.32
CA LEU A 90 -2.41 -14.73 -1.19
C LEU A 90 -2.65 -13.35 -0.60
N GLY A 91 -2.47 -12.30 -1.39
CA GLY A 91 -2.70 -10.93 -0.94
C GLY A 91 -2.27 -9.88 -1.94
N TYR A 92 -2.24 -8.63 -1.47
CA TYR A 92 -1.81 -7.52 -2.31
C TYR A 92 -0.30 -7.57 -2.54
N ARG A 93 0.13 -6.98 -3.66
CA ARG A 93 1.54 -6.67 -3.92
C ARG A 93 1.64 -5.26 -4.46
N VAL A 94 2.43 -4.43 -3.80
CA VAL A 94 2.66 -3.02 -4.09
C VAL A 94 4.06 -2.86 -4.66
N SER A 95 4.16 -2.27 -5.85
CA SER A 95 5.46 -1.99 -6.48
C SER A 95 5.46 -0.67 -7.21
N PRO A 96 6.64 -0.11 -7.56
CA PRO A 96 6.70 0.98 -8.51
C PRO A 96 5.97 0.64 -9.81
N ALA A 97 5.27 1.61 -10.40
CA ALA A 97 4.75 1.52 -11.75
C ALA A 97 5.74 2.12 -12.76
N GLY A 98 5.35 2.21 -14.03
CA GLY A 98 6.21 2.75 -15.09
C GLY A 98 6.48 4.25 -15.01
N SER A 99 5.60 5.00 -14.33
CA SER A 99 5.70 6.46 -14.17
C SER A 99 6.30 6.82 -12.80
N PRO A 100 7.16 7.85 -12.71
CA PRO A 100 7.68 8.33 -11.41
C PRO A 100 6.55 8.70 -10.45
N GLY A 101 6.63 8.24 -9.20
CA GLY A 101 5.62 8.50 -8.16
C GLY A 101 4.35 7.64 -8.27
N SER A 102 4.20 6.86 -9.36
CA SER A 102 3.09 5.94 -9.58
C SER A 102 3.41 4.55 -9.05
N VAL A 103 2.39 3.87 -8.54
CA VAL A 103 2.48 2.56 -7.89
C VAL A 103 1.48 1.61 -8.50
N ARG A 104 1.93 0.38 -8.74
CA ARG A 104 1.06 -0.72 -9.14
C ARG A 104 0.68 -1.56 -7.93
N VAL A 105 -0.61 -1.84 -7.77
CA VAL A 105 -1.13 -2.82 -6.81
C VAL A 105 -1.72 -4.01 -7.56
N GLU A 106 -1.21 -5.20 -7.27
CA GLU A 106 -1.66 -6.47 -7.83
C GLU A 106 -2.25 -7.36 -6.74
N TRP A 107 -3.03 -8.36 -7.12
CA TRP A 107 -3.49 -9.42 -6.21
C TRP A 107 -2.86 -10.75 -6.61
N LEU A 108 -1.99 -11.26 -5.76
CA LEU A 108 -1.05 -12.32 -6.09
C LEU A 108 -1.06 -13.39 -5.01
N GLY A 109 -0.79 -14.63 -5.40
CA GLY A 109 -0.69 -15.74 -4.45
C GLY A 109 0.03 -16.95 -5.04
N PRO A 110 0.12 -18.04 -4.26
CA PRO A 110 0.67 -19.32 -4.72
C PRO A 110 -0.04 -19.84 -5.97
N SER A 111 0.64 -20.69 -6.74
CA SER A 111 0.03 -21.39 -7.87
C SER A 111 -1.21 -22.18 -7.41
N GLY A 112 -2.35 -21.99 -8.09
CA GLY A 112 -3.61 -22.64 -7.73
C GLY A 112 -4.42 -21.98 -6.62
N SER A 113 -3.95 -20.87 -6.03
CA SER A 113 -4.63 -20.15 -4.94
C SER A 113 -5.96 -19.49 -5.30
N GLY A 114 -6.30 -19.34 -6.58
CA GLY A 114 -7.48 -18.58 -7.01
C GLY A 114 -7.26 -17.07 -7.15
N ALA A 115 -6.02 -16.59 -7.05
CA ALA A 115 -5.70 -15.15 -7.12
C ALA A 115 -6.27 -14.42 -8.35
N ALA A 116 -6.49 -15.10 -9.49
CA ALA A 116 -7.07 -14.48 -10.69
C ALA A 116 -8.58 -14.23 -10.57
N GLN A 117 -9.25 -15.02 -9.74
CA GLN A 117 -10.67 -14.93 -9.48
C GLN A 117 -10.89 -13.88 -8.38
N ASP A 118 -10.10 -13.94 -7.32
CA ASP A 118 -10.24 -13.06 -6.16
C ASP A 118 -9.85 -11.60 -6.45
N GLU A 119 -9.01 -11.34 -7.46
CA GLU A 119 -8.61 -9.97 -7.81
C GLU A 119 -9.79 -9.08 -8.22
N GLU A 120 -10.91 -9.69 -8.66
CA GLU A 120 -12.15 -8.97 -9.00
C GLU A 120 -12.80 -8.29 -7.79
N GLU A 121 -12.71 -8.91 -6.60
CA GLU A 121 -13.24 -8.37 -5.36
C GLU A 121 -12.16 -7.62 -4.56
N ALA A 122 -10.95 -8.18 -4.51
CA ALA A 122 -9.88 -7.66 -3.68
C ALA A 122 -9.35 -6.29 -4.14
N LEU A 123 -9.20 -6.08 -5.46
CA LEU A 123 -8.67 -4.82 -5.98
C LEU A 123 -9.63 -3.63 -5.77
N PRO A 124 -10.95 -3.75 -5.99
CA PRO A 124 -11.90 -2.70 -5.60
C PRO A 124 -11.81 -2.32 -4.11
N ARG A 125 -11.65 -3.30 -3.21
CA ARG A 125 -11.46 -3.05 -1.78
C ARG A 125 -10.18 -2.26 -1.49
N CYS A 126 -9.06 -2.62 -2.12
CA CYS A 126 -7.82 -1.84 -2.04
C CYS A 126 -8.03 -0.40 -2.53
N ALA A 127 -8.71 -0.23 -3.68
CA ALA A 127 -8.96 1.09 -4.25
C ALA A 127 -9.82 1.96 -3.33
N GLU A 128 -10.83 1.40 -2.68
CA GLU A 128 -11.68 2.12 -1.73
C GLU A 128 -10.88 2.68 -0.54
N VAL A 129 -10.03 1.85 0.08
CA VAL A 129 -9.15 2.28 1.18
C VAL A 129 -8.25 3.44 0.74
N LEU A 130 -7.62 3.31 -0.42
CA LEU A 130 -6.67 4.30 -0.93
C LEU A 130 -7.36 5.61 -1.30
N ARG A 131 -8.54 5.56 -1.93
CA ARG A 131 -9.33 6.74 -2.28
C ARG A 131 -9.80 7.53 -1.06
N ARG A 132 -10.19 6.84 0.02
CA ARG A 132 -10.53 7.51 1.30
C ARG A 132 -9.35 8.28 1.90
N LEU A 133 -8.12 7.88 1.56
CA LEU A 133 -6.88 8.54 1.97
C LEU A 133 -6.35 9.53 0.92
N GLY A 134 -7.18 9.90 -0.06
CA GLY A 134 -6.85 10.93 -1.05
C GLY A 134 -6.03 10.45 -2.25
N TRP A 135 -5.75 9.15 -2.37
CA TRP A 135 -5.04 8.63 -3.53
C TRP A 135 -5.96 8.47 -4.74
N THR A 136 -5.45 8.77 -5.93
CA THR A 136 -6.08 8.33 -7.18
C THR A 136 -5.76 6.86 -7.37
N ALA A 137 -6.77 5.98 -7.36
CA ALA A 137 -6.60 4.55 -7.61
C ALA A 137 -7.49 4.12 -8.79
N LEU A 138 -6.89 3.69 -9.89
CA LEU A 138 -7.58 3.32 -11.13
C LEU A 138 -7.37 1.83 -11.45
N LEU A 139 -8.45 1.13 -11.74
CA LEU A 139 -8.43 -0.30 -12.07
C LEU A 139 -8.19 -0.49 -13.57
N TYR A 140 -7.13 -1.22 -13.91
CA TYR A 140 -6.77 -1.58 -15.28
C TYR A 140 -6.84 -3.08 -15.51
N ARG A 141 -6.93 -3.46 -16.79
CA ARG A 141 -6.75 -4.84 -17.27
C ARG A 141 -5.44 -4.92 -18.03
N GLY A 142 -4.51 -5.70 -17.50
CA GLY A 142 -3.22 -5.98 -18.11
C GLY A 142 -3.21 -7.25 -18.97
N PRO A 143 -2.00 -7.71 -19.33
CA PRO A 143 -1.81 -8.94 -20.09
C PRO A 143 -2.48 -10.14 -19.41
N ARG A 144 -2.88 -11.14 -20.22
CA ARG A 144 -3.55 -12.36 -19.74
C ARG A 144 -4.83 -12.09 -18.93
N ARG A 145 -5.49 -10.95 -19.19
CA ARG A 145 -6.71 -10.49 -18.50
C ARG A 145 -6.55 -10.28 -16.99
N ARG A 146 -5.31 -10.15 -16.49
CA ARG A 146 -5.05 -9.85 -15.08
C ARG A 146 -5.38 -8.40 -14.78
N ARG A 147 -6.01 -8.16 -13.65
CA ARG A 147 -6.35 -6.82 -13.17
C ARG A 147 -5.24 -6.28 -12.26
N PHE A 148 -5.08 -4.97 -12.25
CA PHE A 148 -4.20 -4.28 -11.31
C PHE A 148 -4.72 -2.86 -11.06
N LEU A 149 -4.36 -2.27 -9.93
CA LEU A 149 -4.54 -0.84 -9.70
C LEU A 149 -3.28 -0.08 -10.11
N GLU A 150 -3.46 1.06 -10.73
CA GLU A 150 -2.47 2.13 -10.74
C GLU A 150 -2.86 3.16 -9.69
N VAL A 151 -1.92 3.53 -8.85
CA VAL A 151 -2.12 4.39 -7.69
C VAL A 151 -1.15 5.56 -7.77
N GLU A 152 -1.70 6.77 -7.73
CA GLU A 152 -0.96 8.01 -7.88
C GLU A 152 -1.43 9.03 -6.86
N ALA A 153 -0.56 9.98 -6.51
CA ALA A 153 -0.97 11.16 -5.78
C ALA A 153 -2.14 11.83 -6.53
N PRO A 154 -3.09 12.46 -5.82
CA PRO A 154 -4.15 13.19 -6.49
C PRO A 154 -3.50 14.23 -7.39
N ALA A 155 -4.01 14.37 -8.62
CA ALA A 155 -3.61 15.50 -9.44
C ALA A 155 -3.86 16.76 -8.61
N GLY A 156 -2.84 17.62 -8.47
CA GLY A 156 -3.03 18.93 -7.87
C GLY A 156 -4.22 19.63 -8.55
N PRO A 157 -4.87 20.61 -7.88
CA PRO A 157 -5.96 21.34 -8.52
C PRO A 157 -5.45 21.77 -9.89
N SER A 158 -6.09 21.26 -10.94
CA SER A 158 -5.73 21.66 -12.30
C SER A 158 -5.89 23.17 -12.31
N GLY A 159 -4.77 23.89 -12.37
CA GLY A 159 -4.77 25.34 -12.45
C GLY A 159 -5.45 25.71 -13.76
N GLY A 160 -6.77 25.83 -13.70
CA GLY A 160 -7.62 26.10 -14.83
C GLY A 160 -8.19 27.50 -14.66
N GLY A 161 -7.63 28.44 -15.43
CA GLY A 161 -8.24 29.73 -15.79
C GLY A 161 -7.96 30.88 -14.86
#